data_AF-A0A259S0R2-F1
#
_entry.id   AF-A0A259S0R2-F1
#
_cell.length_a   1.000
_cell.length_b   1.000
_cell.length_c   1.000
_cell.angle_alpha   90.00
_cell.angle_beta   90.00
_cell.angle_gamma   90.00
#
_symmetry.space_group_name_H-M   'P 1'
#
loop_
_entity.id
_entity.type
_entity.pdbx_description
1 polymer ?
#
loop_
_entity_poly.entity_id
_entity_poly.type
_entity_poly.pdbx_seq_one_letter_code
_entity_poly.pdbx_strand_id
1 'polypeptide(L)'
;MGLKVLEIISPKAEIEAIERVTNSDEVVDWWRSSPFDDERFSTSMMVKPDNVQTVLDALQQILDHCKDARVMIHSVDATLPKIEEEEEPDPQTEEEPGKSNGLTREELFEQVETGSELNQTYLLLTALSAIVAAIGMVENSVAAVIGAMVIAPLLGPNLALALGSTLGETTLTRK
;
A
#
# COMPACT_ATOMS: atom_id res chain seq x y z
N MET A 1 12.66 6.72 6.17
CA MET A 1 11.40 6.22 5.54
C MET A 1 10.19 6.82 6.27
N GLY A 2 9.07 7.12 5.60
CA GLY A 2 7.93 7.81 6.23
C GLY A 2 7.18 6.95 7.27
N LEU A 3 6.81 7.57 8.40
CA LEU A 3 5.97 6.96 9.43
C LEU A 3 4.55 6.70 8.88
N LYS A 4 3.81 5.81 9.54
CA LYS A 4 2.40 5.59 9.25
C LYS A 4 1.55 5.81 10.49
N VAL A 5 0.36 6.36 10.28
CA VAL A 5 -0.67 6.47 11.32
C VAL A 5 -1.77 5.48 11.02
N LEU A 6 -1.98 4.54 11.94
CA LEU A 6 -3.11 3.61 11.92
C LEU A 6 -4.25 4.22 12.73
N GLU A 7 -5.38 4.47 12.10
CA GLU A 7 -6.59 4.96 12.76
C GLU A 7 -7.63 3.83 12.85
N ILE A 8 -7.99 3.45 14.07
CA ILE A 8 -8.92 2.38 14.39
C ILE A 8 -10.21 2.98 14.95
N ILE A 9 -11.31 2.81 14.23
CA ILE A 9 -12.66 3.08 14.70
C ILE A 9 -13.22 1.80 15.29
N SER A 10 -13.60 1.81 16.57
CA SER A 10 -14.08 0.61 17.27
C SER A 10 -15.12 0.94 18.35
N PRO A 11 -15.98 -0.02 18.73
CA PRO A 11 -16.91 0.14 19.86
C PRO A 11 -16.18 0.09 21.21
N LYS A 12 -16.84 0.59 22.26
CA LYS A 12 -16.28 0.70 23.61
C LYS A 12 -15.70 -0.60 24.19
N ALA A 13 -16.24 -1.75 23.80
CA ALA A 13 -15.84 -3.06 24.33
C ALA A 13 -14.37 -3.42 24.01
N GLU A 14 -13.84 -2.97 22.88
CA GLU A 14 -12.50 -3.35 22.40
C GLU A 14 -11.40 -2.36 22.78
N ILE A 15 -11.76 -1.29 23.50
CA ILE A 15 -10.82 -0.24 23.92
C ILE A 15 -9.63 -0.83 24.68
N GLU A 16 -9.91 -1.68 25.68
CA GLU A 16 -8.87 -2.30 26.51
C GLU A 16 -8.01 -3.29 25.71
N ALA A 17 -8.58 -3.93 24.69
CA ALA A 17 -7.85 -4.85 23.84
C ALA A 17 -6.88 -4.12 22.91
N ILE A 18 -7.33 -3.02 22.28
CA ILE A 18 -6.51 -2.18 21.41
C ILE A 18 -5.36 -1.54 22.22
N GLU A 19 -5.65 -1.07 23.43
CA GLU A 19 -4.64 -0.45 24.31
C GLU A 19 -3.48 -1.40 24.67
N ARG A 20 -3.71 -2.72 24.66
CA ARG A 20 -2.63 -3.71 24.84
C ARG A 20 -1.66 -3.73 23.65
N VAL A 21 -2.16 -3.55 22.43
CA VAL A 21 -1.31 -3.48 21.22
C VAL A 21 -0.52 -2.17 21.22
N THR A 22 -1.14 -1.09 21.69
CA THR A 22 -0.51 0.23 21.70
C THR A 22 0.65 0.38 22.69
N ASN A 23 0.70 -0.46 23.73
CA ASN A 23 1.80 -0.47 24.70
C ASN A 23 3.03 -1.27 24.24
N SER A 24 3.08 -1.70 22.99
CA SER A 24 4.26 -2.34 22.41
C SER A 24 5.33 -1.30 22.06
N ASP A 25 6.61 -1.70 22.12
CA ASP A 25 7.76 -0.87 21.76
C ASP A 25 7.81 -0.49 20.27
N GLU A 26 6.86 -1.02 19.49
CA GLU A 26 6.73 -0.83 18.05
C GLU A 26 5.97 0.46 17.69
N VAL A 27 5.23 1.03 18.65
CA VAL A 27 4.40 2.24 18.49
C VAL A 27 5.15 3.47 19.00
N VAL A 28 5.29 4.47 18.14
CA VAL A 28 6.01 5.72 18.45
C VAL A 28 5.19 6.64 19.33
N ASP A 29 3.91 6.81 19.00
CA ASP A 29 2.98 7.62 19.76
C ASP A 29 1.55 7.15 19.50
N TRP A 30 0.63 7.44 20.40
CA TRP A 30 -0.78 7.13 20.20
C TRP A 30 -1.70 8.10 20.93
N TRP A 31 -2.88 8.28 20.36
CA TRP A 31 -3.91 9.13 20.93
C TRP A 31 -5.29 8.54 20.68
N ARG A 32 -6.26 8.97 21.50
CA ARG A 32 -7.66 8.56 21.39
C ARG A 32 -8.54 9.80 21.39
N SER A 33 -9.45 9.85 20.43
CA SER A 33 -10.42 10.92 20.31
C SER A 33 -11.61 10.70 21.26
N SER A 34 -12.38 11.77 21.49
CA SER A 34 -13.69 11.66 22.14
C SER A 34 -14.60 10.72 21.34
N PRO A 35 -15.55 10.04 21.99
CA PRO A 35 -16.48 9.18 21.29
C PRO A 35 -17.27 9.97 20.23
N PHE A 36 -17.54 9.33 19.11
CA PHE A 36 -18.47 9.80 18.10
C PHE A 36 -19.90 9.83 18.67
N ASP A 37 -20.81 10.46 17.94
CA ASP A 37 -22.24 10.54 18.29
C ASP A 37 -22.90 9.15 18.42
N ASP A 38 -22.31 8.13 17.81
CA ASP A 38 -22.74 6.73 17.86
C ASP A 38 -21.97 5.86 18.88
N GLU A 39 -21.32 6.48 19.87
CA GLU A 39 -20.55 5.84 20.94
C GLU A 39 -19.30 5.04 20.50
N ARG A 40 -18.90 5.13 19.23
CA ARG A 40 -17.62 4.58 18.76
C ARG A 40 -16.45 5.49 19.11
N PHE A 41 -15.26 4.93 19.19
CA PHE A 41 -14.02 5.68 19.48
C PHE A 41 -13.07 5.55 18.31
N SER A 42 -12.41 6.67 17.95
CA SER A 42 -11.23 6.66 17.08
C SER A 42 -9.98 6.62 17.93
N THR A 43 -9.20 5.55 17.80
CA THR A 43 -7.87 5.39 18.39
C THR A 43 -6.86 5.46 17.26
N SER A 44 -5.90 6.36 17.34
CA SER A 44 -4.84 6.52 16.35
C SER A 44 -3.50 6.17 16.97
N MET A 45 -2.65 5.47 16.23
CA MET A 45 -1.30 5.13 16.63
C MET A 45 -0.32 5.37 15.49
N MET A 46 0.83 5.96 15.81
CA MET A 46 1.92 6.20 14.89
C MET A 46 2.94 5.07 14.99
N VAL A 47 3.25 4.44 13.86
CA VAL A 47 4.05 3.21 13.79
C VAL A 47 5.19 3.40 12.78
N LYS A 48 6.36 2.83 13.10
CA LYS A 48 7.49 2.76 12.16
C LYS A 48 7.14 1.79 11.01
N PRO A 49 7.56 2.08 9.77
CA PRO A 49 7.21 1.28 8.59
C PRO A 49 7.53 -0.21 8.74
N ASP A 50 8.63 -0.55 9.42
CA ASP A 50 9.05 -1.94 9.64
C ASP A 50 8.09 -2.77 10.50
N ASN A 51 7.32 -2.11 11.37
CA ASN A 51 6.43 -2.78 12.33
C ASN A 51 4.96 -2.69 11.96
N VAL A 52 4.60 -1.97 10.88
CA VAL A 52 3.19 -1.74 10.52
C VAL A 52 2.45 -3.06 10.30
N GLN A 53 3.07 -4.03 9.63
CA GLN A 53 2.44 -5.32 9.40
C GLN A 53 2.21 -6.09 10.70
N THR A 54 3.18 -6.09 11.63
CA THR A 54 3.06 -6.74 12.94
C THR A 54 1.89 -6.16 13.73
N VAL A 55 1.76 -4.84 13.74
CA VAL A 55 0.67 -4.13 14.42
C VAL A 55 -0.67 -4.40 13.74
N LEU A 56 -0.73 -4.43 12.40
CA LEU A 56 -1.94 -4.76 11.65
C LEU A 56 -2.41 -6.19 11.93
N ASP A 57 -1.50 -7.17 11.93
CA ASP A 57 -1.82 -8.56 12.20
C ASP A 57 -2.39 -8.71 13.63
N ALA A 58 -1.81 -8.00 14.61
CA ALA A 58 -2.30 -7.98 16.00
C ALA A 58 -3.69 -7.32 16.12
N LEU A 59 -3.92 -6.20 15.42
CA LEU A 59 -5.21 -5.53 15.37
C LEU A 59 -6.26 -6.40 14.68
N GLN A 60 -5.92 -7.08 13.58
CA GLN A 60 -6.83 -7.99 12.88
C GLN A 60 -7.28 -9.11 13.82
N GLN A 61 -6.39 -9.73 14.59
CA GLN A 61 -6.76 -10.78 15.56
C GLN A 61 -7.76 -10.31 16.62
N ILE A 62 -7.68 -9.06 17.05
CA ILE A 62 -8.58 -8.48 18.05
C ILE A 62 -9.91 -8.09 17.41
N LEU A 63 -9.85 -7.48 16.23
CA LEU A 63 -10.99 -6.88 15.56
C LEU A 63 -11.78 -7.87 14.69
N ASP A 64 -11.30 -9.10 14.48
CA ASP A 64 -11.94 -10.13 13.63
C ASP A 64 -13.40 -10.42 14.03
N HIS A 65 -13.75 -10.16 15.29
CA HIS A 65 -15.09 -10.38 15.83
C HIS A 65 -15.99 -9.14 15.79
N CYS A 66 -15.48 -7.98 15.37
CA CYS A 66 -16.20 -6.70 15.35
C CYS A 66 -16.54 -6.25 13.92
N LYS A 67 -17.81 -6.41 13.53
CA LYS A 67 -18.30 -5.99 12.20
C LYS A 67 -18.30 -4.47 11.97
N ASP A 68 -18.37 -3.69 13.05
CA ASP A 68 -18.41 -2.23 12.98
C ASP A 68 -17.03 -1.58 13.18
N ALA A 69 -15.97 -2.39 13.26
CA ALA A 69 -14.60 -1.90 13.37
C ALA A 69 -14.03 -1.57 12.00
N ARG A 70 -13.21 -0.51 11.94
CA ARG A 70 -12.48 -0.13 10.72
C ARG A 70 -11.08 0.33 11.09
N VAL A 71 -10.10 -0.13 10.33
CA VAL A 71 -8.72 0.34 10.39
C VAL A 71 -8.43 1.12 9.12
N MET A 72 -7.84 2.30 9.26
CA MET A 72 -7.41 3.18 8.16
C MET A 72 -5.91 3.43 8.30
N ILE A 73 -5.19 3.37 7.19
CA ILE A 73 -3.73 3.55 7.15
C ILE A 73 -3.45 4.89 6.47
N HIS A 74 -2.76 5.79 7.18
CA HIS A 74 -2.36 7.09 6.66
C HIS A 74 -0.84 7.18 6.56
N SER A 75 -0.34 7.55 5.38
CA SER A 75 1.09 7.87 5.20
C SER A 75 1.41 9.24 5.82
N VAL A 76 2.49 9.32 6.58
CA VAL A 76 2.94 10.57 7.20
C VAL A 76 4.11 11.14 6.40
N ASP A 77 3.88 12.29 5.78
CA ASP A 77 4.91 12.98 4.98
C ASP A 77 5.96 13.68 5.85
N ALA A 78 5.56 14.15 7.04
CA ALA A 78 6.45 14.82 7.98
C ALA A 78 5.90 14.81 9.42
N THR A 79 6.79 14.77 10.40
CA THR A 79 6.46 14.95 11.83
C THR A 79 7.32 16.03 12.46
N LEU A 80 6.76 16.72 13.46
CA LEU A 80 7.48 17.58 14.38
C LEU A 80 7.04 17.23 15.80
N PRO A 81 7.98 16.91 16.73
CA PRO A 81 9.43 16.86 16.57
C PRO A 81 9.91 15.73 15.63
N LYS A 82 11.11 15.89 15.05
CA LYS A 82 11.72 14.82 14.24
C LYS A 82 12.01 13.63 15.13
N ILE A 83 11.51 12.47 14.74
CA ILE A 83 11.84 11.19 15.36
C ILE A 83 13.19 10.77 14.76
N GLU A 84 14.17 10.48 15.61
CA GLU A 84 15.49 10.04 15.17
C GLU A 84 15.33 8.68 14.44
N GLU A 85 15.55 8.68 13.13
CA GLU A 85 15.71 7.43 12.37
C GLU A 85 17.06 6.83 12.82
N GLU A 86 17.05 5.62 13.40
CA GLU A 86 18.28 4.86 13.62
C GLU A 86 18.93 4.64 12.26
N GLU A 87 20.11 5.25 12.08
CA GLU A 87 21.03 5.22 10.94
C GLU A 87 20.48 4.57 9.65
N GLU A 88 20.20 5.40 8.64
CA GLU A 88 20.09 4.96 7.25
C GLU A 88 21.30 4.06 6.91
N PRO A 89 21.09 2.83 6.38
CA PRO A 89 22.21 2.01 5.97
C PRO A 89 22.99 2.73 4.87
N ASP A 90 24.32 2.67 4.99
CA ASP A 90 25.32 3.24 4.08
C ASP A 90 24.87 3.22 2.60
N PRO A 91 24.90 4.37 1.88
CA PRO A 91 24.53 4.47 0.47
C PRO A 91 25.39 3.61 -0.49
N GLN A 92 26.40 2.88 0.02
CA GLN A 92 27.16 1.88 -0.72
C GLN A 92 26.58 0.45 -0.65
N THR A 93 25.55 0.21 0.15
CA THR A 93 24.84 -1.09 0.10
C THR A 93 23.87 -1.02 -1.07
N GLU A 94 24.19 -1.74 -2.15
CA GLU A 94 23.28 -1.98 -3.27
C GLU A 94 21.87 -2.25 -2.74
N GLU A 95 20.87 -1.50 -3.23
CA GLU A 95 19.47 -1.76 -2.93
C GLU A 95 19.16 -3.21 -3.33
N GLU A 96 19.22 -4.14 -2.38
CA GLU A 96 18.78 -5.49 -2.62
C GLU A 96 17.28 -5.43 -3.01
N PRO A 97 16.87 -6.08 -4.11
CA PRO A 97 15.51 -6.04 -4.64
C PRO A 97 14.51 -6.87 -3.80
N GLY A 98 14.57 -6.72 -2.47
CA GLY A 98 13.82 -7.48 -1.49
C GLY A 98 13.62 -6.77 -0.14
N LYS A 99 14.25 -5.61 0.11
CA LYS A 99 13.79 -4.73 1.20
C LYS A 99 12.50 -4.08 0.72
N SER A 100 11.38 -4.69 1.10
CA SER A 100 10.06 -4.11 0.90
C SER A 100 10.10 -2.66 1.39
N ASN A 101 10.01 -1.69 0.47
CA ASN A 101 9.38 -0.41 0.81
C ASN A 101 8.18 -0.78 1.68
N GLY A 102 8.08 -0.27 2.91
CA GLY A 102 7.12 -0.68 3.95
C GLY A 102 5.63 -0.50 3.59
N LEU A 103 5.25 -0.95 2.40
CA LEU A 103 3.94 -1.12 1.85
C LEU A 103 3.40 -2.40 2.46
N THR A 104 2.29 -2.24 3.16
CA THR A 104 1.54 -3.33 3.77
C THR A 104 0.91 -4.18 2.67
N ARG A 105 0.53 -5.41 3.03
CA ARG A 105 -0.15 -6.31 2.08
C ARG A 105 -1.44 -5.68 1.55
N GLU A 106 -2.15 -4.97 2.41
CA GLU A 106 -3.38 -4.26 2.12
C GLU A 106 -3.14 -3.10 1.14
N GLU A 107 -2.09 -2.29 1.34
CA GLU A 107 -1.73 -1.23 0.40
C GLU A 107 -1.24 -1.76 -0.96
N LEU A 108 -0.46 -2.85 -0.96
CA LEU A 108 -0.08 -3.54 -2.20
C LEU A 108 -1.31 -4.02 -2.96
N PHE A 109 -2.27 -4.62 -2.26
CA PHE A 109 -3.50 -5.09 -2.86
C PHE A 109 -4.32 -3.94 -3.45
N GLU A 110 -4.54 -2.87 -2.69
CA GLU A 110 -5.30 -1.69 -3.14
C GLU A 110 -4.63 -1.00 -4.35
N GLN A 111 -3.29 -0.88 -4.33
CA GLN A 111 -2.54 -0.27 -5.42
C GLN A 111 -2.64 -1.10 -6.70
N VAL A 112 -2.53 -2.42 -6.56
CA VAL A 112 -2.69 -3.36 -7.67
C VAL A 112 -4.13 -3.35 -8.19
N GLU A 113 -5.11 -3.32 -7.29
CA GLU A 113 -6.53 -3.28 -7.65
C GLU A 113 -6.88 -2.02 -8.44
N THR A 114 -6.42 -0.85 -7.98
CA THR A 114 -6.65 0.43 -8.68
C THR A 114 -5.92 0.48 -10.03
N GLY A 115 -4.73 -0.12 -10.12
CA GLY A 115 -3.93 -0.16 -11.34
C GLY A 115 -4.34 -1.23 -12.37
N SER A 116 -5.22 -2.16 -11.99
CA SER A 116 -5.58 -3.33 -12.81
C SER A 116 -6.70 -3.06 -13.83
N GLU A 117 -7.42 -1.95 -13.73
CA GLU A 117 -8.63 -1.74 -14.54
C GLU A 117 -8.29 -1.67 -16.05
N LEU A 118 -8.85 -2.60 -16.83
CA LEU A 118 -8.77 -2.57 -18.30
C LEU A 118 -9.67 -1.47 -18.86
N ASN A 119 -9.22 -0.22 -18.72
CA ASN A 119 -9.95 0.94 -19.20
C ASN A 119 -9.77 1.13 -20.73
N GLN A 120 -10.70 1.84 -21.37
CA GLN A 120 -10.63 2.22 -22.77
C GLN A 120 -9.33 2.98 -23.11
N THR A 121 -8.83 3.81 -22.19
CA THR A 121 -7.54 4.50 -22.34
C THR A 121 -6.37 3.51 -22.43
N TYR A 122 -6.37 2.45 -21.62
CA TYR A 122 -5.36 1.39 -21.69
C TYR A 122 -5.39 0.71 -23.06
N LEU A 123 -6.56 0.28 -23.52
CA LEU A 123 -6.70 -0.37 -24.83
C LEU A 123 -6.26 0.55 -25.97
N LEU A 124 -6.62 1.83 -25.90
CA LEU A 124 -6.23 2.83 -26.90
C LEU A 124 -4.71 3.05 -26.91
N LEU A 125 -4.09 3.27 -25.74
CA LEU A 125 -2.64 3.48 -25.64
C LEU A 125 -1.85 2.25 -26.08
N THR A 126 -2.32 1.05 -25.73
CA THR A 126 -1.71 -0.21 -26.17
C THR A 126 -1.83 -0.38 -27.69
N ALA A 127 -2.98 -0.08 -28.28
CA ALA A 127 -3.15 -0.13 -29.73
C ALA A 127 -2.26 0.90 -30.45
N LEU A 128 -2.20 2.14 -29.94
CA LEU A 128 -1.32 3.18 -30.49
C LEU A 128 0.16 2.81 -30.35
N SER A 129 0.57 2.25 -29.20
CA SER A 129 1.92 1.74 -28.98
C SER A 129 2.28 0.65 -29.99
N ALA A 130 1.38 -0.31 -30.25
CA ALA A 130 1.59 -1.35 -31.25
C ALA A 130 1.78 -0.79 -32.67
N ILE A 131 1.01 0.25 -33.03
CA ILE A 131 1.16 0.94 -34.33
C ILE A 131 2.52 1.65 -34.40
N VAL A 132 2.91 2.39 -33.37
CA VAL A 132 4.20 3.09 -33.32
C VAL A 132 5.37 2.10 -33.36
N ALA A 133 5.27 0.97 -32.66
CA ALA A 133 6.27 -0.09 -32.69
C ALA A 133 6.38 -0.72 -34.09
N ALA A 134 5.25 -0.98 -34.75
CA ALA A 134 5.24 -1.51 -36.12
C ALA A 134 5.91 -0.54 -37.11
N ILE A 135 5.60 0.75 -37.02
CA ILE A 135 6.26 1.79 -37.83
C ILE A 135 7.76 1.84 -37.51
N GLY A 136 8.13 1.82 -36.23
CA GLY A 136 9.52 1.83 -35.79
C GLY A 136 10.32 0.63 -36.31
N MET A 137 9.71 -0.55 -36.40
CA MET A 137 10.34 -1.72 -37.02
C MET A 137 10.51 -1.58 -38.53
N VAL A 138 9.51 -1.04 -39.25
CA VAL A 138 9.58 -0.83 -40.71
C VAL A 138 10.64 0.21 -41.07
N GLU A 139 10.72 1.30 -40.31
CA GLU A 139 11.70 2.38 -40.48
C GLU A 139 13.09 2.03 -39.89
N ASN A 140 13.24 0.84 -39.32
CA ASN A 140 14.46 0.38 -38.63
C ASN A 140 14.96 1.40 -37.57
N SER A 141 14.02 2.02 -36.85
CA SER A 141 14.27 3.07 -35.85
C SER A 141 14.09 2.54 -34.44
N VAL A 142 15.22 2.23 -33.80
CA VAL A 142 15.26 1.80 -32.39
C VAL A 142 14.63 2.85 -31.47
N ALA A 143 14.81 4.14 -31.77
CA ALA A 143 14.23 5.23 -30.98
C ALA A 143 12.69 5.18 -30.97
N ALA A 144 12.05 4.88 -32.11
CA ALA A 144 10.60 4.73 -32.19
C ALA A 144 10.10 3.51 -31.42
N VAL A 145 10.83 2.40 -31.46
CA VAL A 145 10.50 1.17 -30.72
C VAL A 145 10.61 1.41 -29.20
N ILE A 146 11.66 2.09 -28.73
CA ILE A 146 11.80 2.45 -27.32
C ILE A 146 10.68 3.43 -26.92
N GLY A 147 10.35 4.40 -27.78
CA GLY A 147 9.24 5.31 -27.55
C GLY A 147 7.91 4.58 -27.34
N ALA A 148 7.64 3.53 -28.11
CA ALA A 148 6.44 2.72 -27.97
C ALA A 148 6.33 2.04 -26.59
N MET A 149 7.45 1.61 -26.00
CA MET A 149 7.49 1.00 -24.66
C MET A 149 7.04 1.97 -23.56
N VAL A 150 7.34 3.27 -23.71
CA VAL A 150 6.98 4.30 -22.72
C VAL A 150 5.49 4.66 -22.79
N ILE A 151 4.83 4.44 -23.94
CA ILE A 151 3.44 4.84 -24.17
C ILE A 151 2.44 3.90 -23.49
N ALA A 152 2.71 2.59 -23.47
CA ALA A 152 1.75 1.60 -22.99
C ALA A 152 1.84 1.38 -21.47
N PRO A 153 0.78 1.61 -20.69
CA PRO A 153 0.79 1.43 -19.24
C PRO A 153 0.60 -0.06 -18.86
N LEU A 154 1.61 -0.89 -19.13
CA LEU A 154 1.53 -2.36 -18.94
C LEU A 154 1.82 -2.85 -17.52
N LEU A 155 2.36 -2.00 -16.65
CA LEU A 155 2.78 -2.41 -15.30
C LEU A 155 1.61 -2.84 -14.41
N GLY A 156 0.50 -2.09 -14.42
CA GLY A 156 -0.68 -2.37 -13.60
C GLY A 156 -1.30 -3.74 -13.88
N PRO A 157 -1.73 -4.03 -15.13
CA PRO A 157 -2.35 -5.31 -15.47
C PRO A 157 -1.43 -6.52 -15.26
N ASN A 158 -0.13 -6.38 -15.55
CA ASN A 158 0.82 -7.48 -15.33
C ASN A 158 1.00 -7.79 -13.84
N LEU A 159 1.05 -6.75 -13.00
CA LEU A 159 1.18 -6.92 -11.55
C LEU A 159 -0.08 -7.53 -10.95
N ALA A 160 -1.26 -7.13 -11.42
CA ALA A 160 -2.54 -7.71 -11.01
C ALA A 160 -2.70 -9.18 -11.41
N LEU A 161 -2.27 -9.54 -12.63
CA LEU A 161 -2.23 -10.93 -13.05
C LEU A 161 -1.26 -11.76 -12.20
N ALA A 162 -0.08 -11.23 -11.90
CA ALA A 162 0.89 -11.91 -11.05
C ALA A 162 0.35 -12.12 -9.62
N LEU A 163 -0.13 -11.06 -8.97
CA LEU A 163 -0.64 -11.09 -7.60
C LEU A 163 -1.93 -11.92 -7.47
N GLY A 164 -2.87 -11.75 -8.40
CA GLY A 164 -4.11 -12.53 -8.43
C GLY A 164 -3.86 -14.02 -8.68
N SER A 165 -2.87 -14.35 -9.52
CA SER A 165 -2.47 -15.75 -9.77
C SER A 165 -1.80 -16.39 -8.55
N THR A 166 -0.94 -15.66 -7.83
CA THR A 166 -0.26 -16.18 -6.63
C THR A 166 -1.20 -16.32 -5.43
N LEU A 167 -2.14 -15.39 -5.25
CA LEU A 167 -3.13 -15.41 -4.16
C LEU A 167 -4.36 -16.28 -4.48
N GLY A 168 -4.57 -16.65 -5.75
CA GLY A 168 -5.78 -17.33 -6.20
C GLY A 168 -7.01 -16.42 -6.28
N GLU A 169 -6.81 -15.10 -6.22
CA GLU A 169 -7.86 -14.09 -6.25
C GLU A 169 -8.27 -13.76 -7.69
N THR A 170 -9.43 -14.29 -8.09
CA THR A 170 -9.97 -14.13 -9.46
C THR A 170 -10.55 -12.74 -9.75
N THR A 171 -10.75 -11.94 -8.71
CA THR A 171 -11.24 -10.55 -8.80
C THR A 171 -10.22 -9.63 -9.45
N LEU A 172 -8.94 -9.79 -9.11
CA LEU A 172 -7.81 -9.04 -9.69
C LEU A 172 -7.49 -9.44 -11.14
N THR A 173 -7.75 -10.69 -11.51
CA THR A 173 -7.42 -11.21 -12.86
C THR A 173 -8.48 -10.91 -13.92
N ARG A 174 -9.68 -10.46 -13.52
CA ARG A 174 -10.85 -10.30 -14.40
C ARG A 174 -11.26 -8.84 -14.65
N LYS A 175 -10.63 -7.88 -13.97
CA LYS A 175 -10.84 -6.43 -14.20
C LYS A 175 -10.14 -5.96 -15.48
#